data_AF-A0A919G3D1-F1
#
_entry.id   AF-A0A919G3D1-F1
#
_cell.length_a   1.000
_cell.length_b   1.000
_cell.length_c   1.000
_cell.angle_alpha   90.00
_cell.angle_beta   90.00
_cell.angle_gamma   90.00
#
_symmetry.space_group_name_H-M   'P 1'
#
loop_
_entity.id
_entity.type
_entity.pdbx_description
1 polymer ?
#
loop_
_entity_poly.entity_id
_entity_poly.type
_entity_poly.pdbx_seq_one_letter_code
_entity_poly.pdbx_strand_id
1 'polypeptide(L)'
;MTDDDDEPRWECFGSDDVALLARRKGVLAELMREIDAGHILHGRIVHVEAFFTATDDVIVRLDDGTFAHVHPTWTGHVERPGYPEAAVLGSAHAALDFMARLLTAEYPGGSSPMTSET
;
A
#
# COMPACT_ATOMS: atom_id res chain seq x y z
N MET A 1 -4.94 -14.06 -28.52
CA MET A 1 -3.79 -13.72 -27.68
C MET A 1 -4.30 -12.55 -26.86
N THR A 2 -4.68 -12.79 -25.61
CA THR A 2 -5.28 -11.74 -24.77
C THR A 2 -4.20 -10.71 -24.49
N ASP A 3 -4.43 -9.48 -24.93
CA ASP A 3 -3.85 -8.30 -24.31
C ASP A 3 -4.44 -8.22 -22.90
N ASP A 4 -3.89 -9.01 -21.97
CA ASP A 4 -3.96 -8.76 -20.53
C ASP A 4 -3.08 -7.52 -20.26
N ASP A 5 -3.57 -6.35 -20.69
CA ASP A 5 -3.08 -5.05 -20.27
C ASP A 5 -3.55 -4.85 -18.83
N ASP A 6 -2.78 -5.46 -17.94
CA ASP A 6 -2.90 -5.52 -16.49
C ASP A 6 -2.62 -4.13 -15.89
N GLU A 7 -3.66 -3.29 -15.75
CA GLU A 7 -3.65 -2.11 -14.87
C GLU A 7 -5.03 -1.90 -14.22
N PRO A 8 -5.12 -1.60 -12.90
CA PRO A 8 -4.14 -0.90 -12.09
C PRO A 8 -3.56 -1.74 -10.94
N ARG A 9 -2.25 -1.59 -10.68
CA ARG A 9 -1.49 -2.34 -9.66
C ARG A 9 -1.88 -2.04 -8.21
N TRP A 10 -2.68 -0.99 -7.96
CA TRP A 10 -3.26 -0.72 -6.65
C TRP A 10 -4.71 -1.18 -6.62
N GLU A 11 -4.98 -2.23 -5.87
CA GLU A 11 -6.35 -2.66 -5.61
C GLU A 11 -6.92 -1.90 -4.41
N CYS A 12 -8.25 -1.73 -4.43
CA CYS A 12 -9.10 -1.44 -3.26
C CYS A 12 -9.34 0.01 -2.84
N PHE A 13 -8.83 1.04 -3.50
CA PHE A 13 -9.13 2.41 -3.04
C PHE A 13 -10.63 2.75 -3.22
N GLY A 14 -11.39 2.83 -2.12
CA GLY A 14 -12.81 3.23 -2.12
C GLY A 14 -13.85 2.17 -2.47
N SER A 15 -13.48 0.87 -2.58
CA SER A 15 -14.46 -0.23 -2.72
C SER A 15 -14.75 -0.94 -1.39
N ASP A 16 -15.99 -1.42 -1.23
CA ASP A 16 -16.52 -2.17 -0.08
C ASP A 16 -16.94 -3.61 -0.45
N ASP A 17 -16.41 -4.17 -1.53
CA ASP A 17 -16.66 -5.58 -1.91
C ASP A 17 -16.36 -6.56 -0.77
N VAL A 18 -17.23 -7.56 -0.54
CA VAL A 18 -17.14 -8.46 0.62
C VAL A 18 -15.83 -9.25 0.67
N ALA A 19 -15.36 -9.72 -0.49
CA ALA A 19 -14.06 -10.40 -0.60
C ALA A 19 -12.90 -9.47 -0.23
N LEU A 20 -13.03 -8.19 -0.58
CA LEU A 20 -12.07 -7.13 -0.27
C LEU A 20 -11.98 -6.86 1.21
N LEU A 21 -13.14 -6.76 1.87
CA LEU A 21 -13.23 -6.57 3.31
C LEU A 21 -12.58 -7.74 4.07
N ALA A 22 -12.76 -8.97 3.59
CA ALA A 22 -12.10 -10.15 4.15
C ALA A 22 -10.58 -10.08 3.99
N ARG A 23 -10.08 -9.70 2.80
CA ARG A 23 -8.64 -9.51 2.55
C ARG A 23 -8.03 -8.42 3.43
N ARG A 24 -8.66 -7.25 3.54
CA ARG A 24 -8.23 -6.15 4.44
C ARG A 24 -8.08 -6.61 5.88
N LYS A 25 -9.06 -7.38 6.39
CA LYS A 25 -8.99 -7.93 7.75
C LYS A 25 -7.85 -8.93 7.92
N GLY A 26 -7.63 -9.80 6.94
CA GLY A 26 -6.53 -10.77 6.96
C GLY A 26 -5.18 -10.07 7.01
N VAL A 27 -4.94 -9.12 6.10
CA VAL A 27 -3.69 -8.36 6.05
C VAL A 27 -3.47 -7.52 7.31
N LEU A 28 -4.50 -6.86 7.83
CA LEU A 28 -4.40 -6.15 9.10
C LEU A 28 -3.99 -7.09 10.24
N ALA A 29 -4.55 -8.30 10.29
CA ALA A 29 -4.22 -9.26 11.34
C ALA A 29 -2.77 -9.76 11.24
N GLU A 30 -2.21 -9.93 10.04
CA GLU A 30 -0.79 -10.26 9.86
C GLU A 30 0.12 -9.10 10.28
N LEU A 31 -0.18 -7.87 9.82
CA LEU A 31 0.59 -6.67 10.22
C LEU A 31 0.65 -6.51 11.74
N MET A 32 -0.46 -6.78 12.44
CA MET A 32 -0.50 -6.73 13.90
C MET A 32 0.37 -7.79 14.59
N ARG A 33 0.74 -8.89 13.91
CA ARG A 33 1.65 -9.92 14.44
C ARG A 33 3.11 -9.61 14.17
N GLU A 34 3.39 -8.90 13.09
CA GLU A 34 4.76 -8.55 12.67
C GLU A 34 5.27 -7.28 13.36
N ILE A 35 4.38 -6.32 13.60
CA ILE A 35 4.72 -5.03 14.20
C ILE A 35 4.88 -5.16 15.73
N ASP A 36 6.11 -5.03 16.22
CA ASP A 36 6.46 -5.00 17.64
C ASP A 36 6.25 -3.64 18.32
N ALA A 37 6.23 -3.63 19.65
CA ALA A 37 6.08 -2.44 20.51
C ALA A 37 7.10 -1.32 20.27
N GLY A 38 8.29 -1.61 19.73
CA GLY A 38 9.29 -0.62 19.36
C GLY A 38 9.07 0.05 17.99
N HIS A 39 8.11 -0.44 17.20
CA HIS A 39 7.88 0.04 15.85
C HIS A 39 6.99 1.29 15.80
N ILE A 40 7.26 2.19 14.85
CA ILE A 40 6.58 3.51 14.73
C ILE A 40 5.07 3.42 14.47
N LEU A 41 4.58 2.26 14.00
CA LEU A 41 3.18 1.99 13.71
C LEU A 41 2.49 1.10 14.76
N HIS A 42 3.20 0.69 15.81
CA HIS A 42 2.65 -0.22 16.81
C HIS A 42 1.39 0.35 17.47
N GLY A 43 0.29 -0.41 17.36
CA GLY A 43 -1.01 -0.03 17.93
C GLY A 43 -1.71 1.14 17.22
N ARG A 44 -1.18 1.64 16.09
CA ARG A 44 -1.71 2.83 15.40
C ARG A 44 -2.53 2.51 14.16
N ILE A 45 -2.36 1.33 13.57
CA ILE A 45 -3.05 0.97 12.32
C ILE A 45 -4.51 0.64 12.61
N VAL A 46 -5.43 1.35 11.95
CA VAL A 46 -6.89 1.12 12.08
C VAL A 46 -7.51 0.53 10.83
N HIS A 47 -6.90 0.72 9.65
CA HIS A 47 -7.44 0.22 8.39
C HIS A 47 -6.36 0.00 7.32
N VAL A 48 -6.59 -0.95 6.41
CA VAL A 48 -5.81 -1.12 5.18
C VAL A 48 -6.59 -0.52 4.02
N GLU A 49 -6.06 0.53 3.42
CA GLU A 49 -6.72 1.33 2.37
C GLU A 49 -6.51 0.74 0.98
N ALA A 50 -5.28 0.32 0.69
CA ALA A 50 -4.89 -0.16 -0.62
C ALA A 50 -3.77 -1.20 -0.52
N PHE A 51 -3.71 -2.07 -1.53
CA PHE A 51 -2.66 -3.08 -1.70
C PHE A 51 -2.02 -2.89 -3.05
N PHE A 52 -0.70 -2.97 -3.09
CA PHE A 52 0.07 -2.99 -4.31
C PHE A 52 0.54 -4.42 -4.54
N THR A 53 -0.04 -5.08 -5.54
CA THR A 53 0.15 -6.51 -5.76
C THR A 53 1.52 -6.86 -6.32
N ALA A 54 2.26 -5.89 -6.87
CA ALA A 54 3.56 -6.12 -7.49
C ALA A 54 4.70 -6.35 -6.47
N THR A 55 4.67 -5.64 -5.34
CA THR A 55 5.71 -5.70 -4.29
C THR A 55 5.13 -5.99 -2.90
N ASP A 56 3.85 -6.40 -2.85
CA ASP A 56 3.10 -6.66 -1.62
C ASP A 56 3.02 -5.47 -0.64
N ASP A 57 3.22 -4.25 -1.14
CA ASP A 57 3.12 -3.03 -0.34
C ASP A 57 1.67 -2.71 0.04
N VAL A 58 1.50 -2.04 1.17
CA VAL A 58 0.17 -1.60 1.63
C VAL A 58 0.17 -0.16 2.08
N ILE A 59 -0.95 0.52 1.80
CA ILE A 59 -1.28 1.80 2.42
C ILE A 59 -2.24 1.54 3.57
N VAL A 60 -1.90 2.07 4.75
CA VAL A 60 -2.71 1.95 5.95
C VAL A 60 -3.15 3.31 6.46
N ARG A 61 -4.35 3.35 7.06
CA ARG A 61 -4.83 4.50 7.85
C ARG A 61 -4.46 4.31 9.31
N LEU A 62 -4.00 5.39 9.92
CA LEU A 62 -3.66 5.45 11.34
C LEU A 62 -4.81 6.03 12.18
N ASP A 63 -4.74 5.84 13.49
CA ASP A 63 -5.70 6.31 14.49
C ASP A 63 -5.92 7.84 14.51
N ASP A 64 -4.89 8.60 14.16
CA ASP A 64 -4.92 10.06 13.98
C ASP A 64 -5.49 10.51 12.62
N GLY A 65 -5.94 9.57 11.79
CA GLY A 65 -6.48 9.83 10.45
C GLY A 65 -5.41 10.07 9.36
N THR A 66 -4.12 9.97 9.72
CA THR A 66 -3.02 10.02 8.75
C THR A 66 -2.80 8.68 8.06
N PHE A 67 -1.87 8.63 7.12
CA PHE A 67 -1.59 7.46 6.29
C PHE A 67 -0.13 7.05 6.41
N ALA A 68 0.14 5.77 6.26
CA ALA A 68 1.48 5.23 6.16
C ALA A 68 1.57 4.17 5.04
N HIS A 69 2.75 4.08 4.44
CA HIS A 69 3.15 2.95 3.61
C HIS A 69 3.84 1.92 4.50
N VAL A 70 3.57 0.64 4.24
CA VAL A 70 4.22 -0.49 4.89
C VAL A 70 4.63 -1.49 3.83
N HIS A 71 5.87 -1.98 3.90
CA HIS A 71 6.37 -3.12 3.16
C HIS A 71 6.42 -4.33 4.11
N PRO A 72 5.39 -5.18 4.13
CA PRO A 72 5.29 -6.29 5.09
C PRO A 72 6.35 -7.36 4.80
N THR A 73 6.78 -8.10 5.83
CA THR A 73 7.74 -9.21 5.63
C THR A 73 7.03 -10.55 5.41
N TRP A 74 5.75 -10.66 5.80
CA TRP A 74 4.90 -11.86 5.67
C TRP A 74 5.42 -13.08 6.42
N THR A 75 6.28 -12.89 7.43
CA THR A 75 6.89 -13.99 8.16
C THR A 75 6.01 -14.50 9.30
N GLY A 76 4.93 -13.78 9.64
CA GLY A 76 3.98 -14.18 10.67
C GLY A 76 4.55 -14.13 12.09
N HIS A 77 5.72 -13.51 12.27
CA HIS A 77 6.36 -13.25 13.55
C HIS A 77 7.06 -11.90 13.54
N VAL A 78 7.30 -11.36 14.74
CA VAL A 78 8.01 -10.09 14.92
C VAL A 78 9.42 -10.16 14.36
N GLU A 79 9.77 -9.19 13.52
CA GLU A 79 11.13 -8.99 13.01
C GLU A 79 11.79 -7.74 13.61
N ARG A 80 13.11 -7.83 13.88
CA ARG A 80 13.87 -6.80 14.60
C ARG A 80 15.02 -6.25 13.74
N PRO A 81 15.46 -4.99 13.96
CA PRO A 81 14.97 -4.04 14.95
C PRO A 81 13.95 -3.00 14.42
N GLY A 82 13.50 -3.10 13.17
CA GLY A 82 12.68 -2.07 12.53
C GLY A 82 11.87 -2.56 11.35
N TYR A 83 11.46 -3.83 11.38
CA TYR A 83 10.57 -4.43 10.39
C TYR A 83 9.15 -4.58 10.94
N PRO A 84 8.13 -4.64 10.08
CA PRO A 84 8.19 -4.36 8.63
C PRO A 84 8.64 -2.92 8.31
N GLU A 85 9.22 -2.67 7.14
CA GLU A 85 9.61 -1.30 6.78
C GLU A 85 8.37 -0.42 6.66
N ALA A 86 8.45 0.80 7.18
CA ALA A 86 7.31 1.71 7.19
C ALA A 86 7.71 3.18 7.02
N ALA A 87 6.87 3.92 6.31
CA ALA A 87 7.00 5.36 6.12
C ALA A 87 5.66 6.07 6.40
N VAL A 88 5.64 7.02 7.33
CA VAL A 88 4.46 7.86 7.57
C VAL A 88 4.35 8.91 6.46
N LEU A 89 3.21 8.90 5.76
CA LEU A 89 2.91 9.78 4.63
C LEU A 89 2.13 11.03 5.07
N GLY A 90 1.40 10.94 6.19
CA GLY A 90 0.73 12.07 6.83
C GLY A 90 -0.66 12.39 6.28
N SER A 91 -0.84 12.50 4.95
CA SER A 91 -2.13 12.88 4.36
C SER A 91 -2.58 11.95 3.24
N ALA A 92 -3.87 11.96 2.94
CA ALA A 92 -4.43 11.23 1.80
C ALA A 92 -3.81 11.68 0.47
N HIS A 93 -3.52 12.98 0.31
CA HIS A 93 -2.87 13.49 -0.89
C HIS A 93 -1.44 12.94 -1.03
N ALA A 94 -0.67 12.92 0.06
CA ALA A 94 0.66 12.32 0.06
C ALA A 94 0.61 10.80 -0.22
N ALA A 95 -0.43 10.11 0.25
CA ALA A 95 -0.66 8.70 -0.07
C ALA A 95 -0.95 8.48 -1.56
N LEU A 96 -1.84 9.28 -2.15
CA LEU A 96 -2.13 9.24 -3.58
C LEU A 96 -0.88 9.53 -4.43
N ASP A 97 -0.11 10.56 -4.07
CA ASP A 97 1.15 10.90 -4.73
C ASP A 97 2.16 9.75 -4.65
N PHE A 98 2.25 9.09 -3.50
CA PHE A 98 3.12 7.94 -3.29
C PHE A 98 2.71 6.75 -4.17
N MET A 99 1.42 6.42 -4.20
CA MET A 99 0.88 5.36 -5.04
C MET A 99 1.15 5.63 -6.53
N ALA A 100 0.96 6.87 -6.99
CA ALA A 100 1.23 7.27 -8.38
C ALA A 100 2.73 7.15 -8.76
N ARG A 101 3.63 7.46 -7.83
CA ARG A 101 5.08 7.31 -8.04
C ARG A 101 5.50 5.85 -8.15
N LEU A 102 4.96 4.97 -7.32
CA LEU A 102 5.23 3.53 -7.39
C LEU A 102 4.78 2.92 -8.72
N LEU A 103 3.60 3.32 -9.21
CA LEU A 103 3.12 2.93 -10.53
C LEU A 103 4.10 3.35 -11.64
N THR A 104 4.61 4.59 -11.58
CA THR A 104 5.51 5.16 -12.60
C THR A 104 6.92 4.58 -12.54
N ALA A 105 7.48 4.36 -11.34
CA ALA A 105 8.83 3.82 -11.16
C ALA A 105 8.95 2.40 -11.74
N GLU A 106 7.88 1.62 -11.62
CA GLU A 106 7.79 0.25 -12.11
C GLU A 106 7.30 0.17 -13.58
N TYR A 107 7.05 1.32 -14.23
CA TYR A 107 6.77 1.47 -15.68
C TYR A 107 7.53 2.67 -16.26
N PRO A 108 8.86 2.61 -16.39
CA PRO A 108 9.65 3.71 -16.97
C PRO A 108 9.39 3.94 -18.48
N GLY A 109 8.50 3.16 -19.12
CA GLY A 109 8.16 3.22 -20.53
C GLY A 109 6.77 3.77 -20.86
N GLY A 110 6.00 4.25 -19.88
CA GLY A 110 4.66 4.83 -20.12
C GLY A 110 4.76 6.09 -20.98
N SER A 111 4.23 6.01 -22.20
CA SER A 111 4.33 7.02 -23.26
C SER A 111 4.20 8.47 -22.77
N SER A 112 5.17 9.29 -23.17
CA SER A 112 5.03 10.75 -23.15
C SER A 112 3.72 11.17 -23.83
N PRO A 113 2.96 12.13 -23.28
CA PRO A 113 1.87 12.73 -24.04
C PRO A 113 2.49 13.40 -25.28
N MET A 114 2.11 12.93 -26.46
CA MET A 114 2.33 13.63 -27.71
C MET A 114 1.79 15.06 -27.56
N THR A 115 2.68 16.02 -27.36
CA THR A 115 2.38 17.42 -27.65
C THR A 115 2.13 17.52 -29.15
N SER A 116 0.86 17.53 -29.53
CA SER A 116 0.45 17.99 -30.86
C SER A 116 0.67 19.50 -30.89
N GLU A 117 1.74 19.95 -31.54
CA GLU A 117 1.84 21.32 -32.03
C GLU A 117 1.47 21.35 -33.51
N THR A 118 0.71 22.39 -33.85
CA THR A 118 -0.05 22.62 -35.07
C THR A 118 0.82 23.10 -36.23
#